data_AF-D2RKQ1-F1
#
_entry.id   AF-D2RKQ1-F1
#
_cell.length_a   1.000
_cell.length_b   1.000
_cell.length_c   1.000
_cell.angle_alpha   90.00
_cell.angle_beta   90.00
_cell.angle_gamma   90.00
#
_symmetry.space_group_name_H-M   'P 1'
#
loop_
_entity.id
_entity.type
_entity.pdbx_description
1 polymer ?
#
loop_
_entity_poly.entity_id
_entity_poly.type
_entity_poly.pdbx_seq_one_letter_code
_entity_poly.pdbx_strand_id
1 'polypeptide(L)'
;MKTRYRRQPGCLMAELLGTLGICLGLTLALVPLGIRWQALAGRLQVQLGARAAGSTFSALQQRAQYLHQNHVRFNTAPDGKRVSGFYGTRQKTVLDFPALGLGGCRIRTQEGGFAPSGNGEEAFTLAVYQGDHPKRYQLVTFSPFVGRMEYHGAR
;
A
#
# COMPACT_ATOMS: atom_id res chain seq x y z
N MET A 1 5.48 3.77 66.72
CA MET A 1 5.35 5.21 66.38
C MET A 1 5.59 5.37 64.88
N LYS A 2 4.57 5.72 64.10
CA LYS A 2 4.70 6.01 62.67
C LYS A 2 5.32 7.39 62.49
N THR A 3 6.61 7.44 62.17
CA THR A 3 7.29 8.67 61.74
C THR A 3 6.72 9.09 60.38
N ARG A 4 5.70 9.97 60.40
CA ARG A 4 5.25 10.67 59.20
C ARG A 4 6.40 11.58 58.76
N TYR A 5 7.20 11.10 57.82
CA TYR A 5 8.23 11.88 57.13
C TYR A 5 7.51 13.03 56.40
N ARG A 6 7.55 14.22 56.99
CA ARG A 6 6.91 15.42 56.43
C ARG A 6 7.80 15.86 55.26
N ARG A 7 7.56 15.30 54.07
CA ARG A 7 8.26 15.69 52.84
C ARG A 7 8.12 17.21 52.69
N GLN A 8 9.25 17.91 52.70
CA GLN A 8 9.26 19.36 52.53
C GLN A 8 8.64 19.70 51.17
N PRO A 9 7.82 20.77 51.07
CA PRO A 9 7.09 21.10 49.84
C PRO A 9 8.00 21.31 48.62
N GLY A 10 9.25 21.75 48.82
CA GLY A 10 10.25 21.86 47.75
C GLY A 10 10.73 20.51 47.19
N CYS A 11 10.71 19.44 48.00
CA CYS A 11 11.11 18.11 47.58
C CYS A 11 10.03 17.43 46.72
N LEU A 12 8.75 17.68 47.03
CA LEU A 12 7.61 17.25 46.21
C LEU A 12 7.58 17.97 44.85
N MET A 13 7.91 19.26 44.81
CA MET A 13 8.00 20.02 43.56
C MET A 13 9.17 19.56 42.68
N ALA A 14 10.32 19.21 43.29
CA ALA A 14 11.46 18.66 42.57
C ALA A 14 11.17 17.26 41.97
N GLU A 15 10.47 16.39 42.70
CA GLU A 15 10.00 15.09 42.16
C GLU A 15 8.98 15.28 41.02
N LEU A 16 8.08 16.26 41.12
CA LEU A 16 7.11 16.58 40.07
C LEU A 16 7.79 17.14 38.80
N LEU A 17 8.77 18.03 38.97
CA LEU A 17 9.58 18.54 37.85
C LEU A 17 10.44 17.44 37.22
N GLY A 18 11.00 16.54 38.02
CA GLY A 18 11.77 15.39 37.54
C GLY A 18 10.91 14.41 36.74
N THR A 19 9.74 14.06 37.25
CA THR A 19 8.78 13.18 36.56
C THR A 19 8.23 13.83 35.28
N LEU A 20 7.90 15.12 35.31
CA LEU A 20 7.52 15.88 34.11
C LEU A 20 8.64 15.93 33.09
N GLY A 21 9.89 16.14 33.51
CA GLY A 21 11.07 16.13 32.64
C GLY A 21 11.32 14.76 31.99
N ILE A 22 11.14 13.66 32.75
CA ILE A 22 11.22 12.29 32.21
C ILE A 22 10.09 12.04 31.20
N CYS A 23 8.85 12.43 31.51
CA CYS A 23 7.71 12.30 30.59
C CYS A 23 7.90 13.11 29.30
N LEU A 24 8.43 14.32 29.40
CA LEU A 24 8.77 15.15 28.23
C LEU A 24 9.92 14.54 27.43
N GLY A 25 10.97 14.05 28.09
CA GLY A 25 12.08 13.35 27.44
C GLY A 25 11.63 12.08 26.72
N LEU A 26 10.76 11.28 27.33
CA LEU A 26 10.20 10.06 26.75
C LEU A 26 9.29 10.35 25.56
N THR A 27 8.42 11.35 25.65
CA THR A 27 7.57 11.75 24.52
C THR A 27 8.42 12.25 23.36
N LEU A 28 9.41 13.11 23.62
CA LEU A 28 10.35 13.58 22.59
C LEU A 28 11.19 12.46 21.97
N ALA A 29 11.58 11.44 22.75
CA ALA A 29 12.31 10.28 22.24
C ALA A 29 11.42 9.31 21.44
N LEU A 30 10.14 9.19 21.77
CA LEU A 30 9.19 8.29 21.10
C LEU A 30 8.62 8.85 19.80
N VAL A 31 8.50 10.18 19.67
CA VAL A 31 8.06 10.85 18.44
C VAL A 31 8.86 10.41 17.20
N PRO A 32 10.20 10.46 17.16
CA PRO A 32 10.97 10.03 15.99
C PRO A 32 10.81 8.53 15.72
N LEU A 33 10.61 7.70 16.76
CA LEU A 33 10.33 6.28 16.59
C LEU A 33 8.98 6.07 15.89
N GLY A 34 7.94 6.78 16.32
CA GLY A 34 6.60 6.75 15.71
C GLY A 34 6.62 7.19 14.25
N ILE A 35 7.36 8.25 13.92
CA ILE A 35 7.52 8.73 12.54
C ILE A 35 8.19 7.65 11.67
N ARG A 36 9.23 6.98 12.18
CA ARG A 36 9.92 5.89 11.47
C ARG A 36 9.01 4.69 11.24
N TRP A 37 8.20 4.31 12.23
CA TRP A 37 7.22 3.24 12.10
C TRP A 37 6.13 3.56 11.08
N GLN A 38 5.61 4.78 11.08
CA GLN A 38 4.63 5.22 10.08
C GLN A 38 5.22 5.22 8.66
N ALA A 39 6.47 5.68 8.50
CA ALA A 39 7.16 5.63 7.21
C ALA A 39 7.37 4.18 6.72
N LEU A 40 7.71 3.26 7.62
CA LEU A 40 7.88 1.85 7.31
C LEU A 40 6.55 1.17 6.97
N ALA A 41 5.50 1.44 7.74
CA ALA A 41 4.14 0.95 7.47
C ALA A 41 3.64 1.43 6.10
N GLY A 42 3.85 2.70 5.75
CA GLY A 42 3.49 3.22 4.43
C GLY A 42 4.24 2.52 3.28
N ARG A 43 5.53 2.23 3.44
CA ARG A 43 6.30 1.47 2.45
C ARG A 43 5.79 0.04 2.28
N LEU A 44 5.53 -0.66 3.39
CA LEU A 44 4.98 -2.00 3.37
C LEU A 44 3.60 -2.03 2.72
N GLN A 45 2.75 -1.04 3.01
CA GLN A 45 1.43 -0.93 2.41
C GLN A 45 1.50 -0.79 0.88
N VAL A 46 2.41 0.05 0.37
CA VAL A 46 2.64 0.19 -1.08
C VAL A 46 3.18 -1.12 -1.68
N GLN A 47 4.09 -1.82 -0.99
CA GLN A 47 4.60 -3.11 -1.45
C GLN A 47 3.53 -4.20 -1.51
N LEU A 48 2.69 -4.30 -0.48
CA LEU A 48 1.57 -5.22 -0.45
C LEU A 48 0.55 -4.88 -1.55
N GLY A 49 0.26 -3.59 -1.75
CA GLY A 49 -0.59 -3.12 -2.84
C GLY A 49 -0.03 -3.47 -4.22
N ALA A 50 1.28 -3.29 -4.43
CA ALA A 50 1.95 -3.67 -5.68
C ALA A 50 1.89 -5.18 -5.92
N ARG A 51 2.10 -5.99 -4.88
CA ARG A 51 1.97 -7.46 -4.97
C ARG A 51 0.54 -7.89 -5.27
N ALA A 52 -0.46 -7.31 -4.60
CA ALA A 52 -1.87 -7.60 -4.86
C ALA A 52 -2.30 -7.20 -6.28
N ALA A 53 -1.81 -6.04 -6.76
CA ALA A 53 -2.01 -5.63 -8.14
C ALA A 53 -1.36 -6.63 -9.10
N GLY A 54 -0.06 -6.91 -8.93
CA GLY A 54 0.68 -7.83 -9.78
C GLY A 54 0.06 -9.23 -9.83
N SER A 55 -0.35 -9.79 -8.70
CA SER A 55 -1.04 -11.10 -8.66
C SER A 55 -2.38 -11.05 -9.39
N THR A 56 -3.12 -9.96 -9.28
CA THR A 56 -4.41 -9.80 -9.98
C THR A 56 -4.21 -9.73 -11.48
N PHE A 57 -3.25 -8.94 -11.96
CA PHE A 57 -2.98 -8.84 -13.39
C PHE A 57 -2.38 -10.13 -13.97
N SER A 58 -1.55 -10.86 -13.20
CA SER A 58 -1.11 -12.20 -13.60
C SER A 58 -2.27 -13.20 -13.66
N ALA A 59 -3.23 -13.13 -12.73
CA ALA A 59 -4.42 -13.97 -12.79
C ALA A 59 -5.31 -13.61 -13.99
N LEU A 60 -5.43 -12.31 -14.33
CA LEU A 60 -6.12 -11.86 -15.55
C LEU A 60 -5.46 -12.42 -16.81
N GLN A 61 -4.13 -12.35 -16.88
CA GLN A 61 -3.35 -12.89 -17.99
C GLN A 61 -3.58 -14.40 -18.17
N GLN A 62 -3.44 -15.18 -17.09
CA GLN A 62 -3.70 -16.62 -17.11
C GLN A 62 -5.14 -16.92 -17.53
N ARG A 63 -6.08 -16.11 -17.06
CA ARG A 63 -7.49 -16.26 -17.43
C ARG A 63 -7.74 -15.96 -18.92
N ALA A 64 -7.04 -14.98 -19.49
CA ALA A 64 -7.08 -14.72 -20.93
C ALA A 64 -6.54 -15.92 -21.74
N GLN A 65 -5.43 -16.51 -21.28
CA GLN A 65 -4.79 -17.68 -21.91
C GLN A 65 -5.65 -18.94 -21.87
N TYR A 66 -6.15 -19.29 -20.69
CA TYR A 66 -6.67 -20.64 -20.43
C TYR A 66 -8.18 -20.74 -20.35
N LEU A 67 -8.89 -19.66 -19.99
CA LEU A 67 -10.30 -19.74 -19.62
C LEU A 67 -11.25 -19.07 -20.60
N HIS A 68 -10.85 -18.00 -21.27
CA HIS A 68 -11.79 -17.20 -22.05
C HIS A 68 -11.54 -17.17 -23.56
N GLN A 69 -10.37 -17.60 -24.06
CA GLN A 69 -9.96 -17.55 -25.49
C GLN A 69 -10.27 -16.20 -26.20
N ASN A 70 -10.56 -15.15 -25.43
CA ASN A 70 -11.07 -13.86 -25.84
C ASN A 70 -10.24 -12.78 -25.14
N HIS A 71 -10.19 -11.61 -25.77
CA HIS A 71 -9.52 -10.44 -25.19
C HIS A 71 -10.10 -10.10 -23.82
N VAL A 72 -9.22 -10.02 -22.82
CA VAL A 72 -9.57 -9.58 -21.47
C VAL A 72 -9.10 -8.15 -21.31
N ARG A 73 -10.04 -7.22 -21.23
CA ARG A 73 -9.72 -5.80 -20.96
C ARG A 73 -9.86 -5.50 -19.48
N PHE A 74 -9.18 -4.47 -19.01
CA PHE A 74 -9.37 -3.96 -17.67
C PHE A 74 -9.44 -2.44 -17.66
N ASN A 75 -10.20 -1.91 -16.71
CA ASN A 75 -10.26 -0.47 -16.45
C ASN A 75 -10.11 -0.23 -14.94
N THR A 76 -9.41 0.85 -14.61
CA THR A 76 -9.21 1.29 -13.24
C THR A 76 -10.26 2.33 -12.90
N ALA A 77 -10.89 2.20 -11.73
CA ALA A 77 -11.86 3.18 -11.27
C ALA A 77 -11.22 4.58 -11.17
N PRO A 78 -11.98 5.67 -11.33
CA PRO A 78 -11.44 7.04 -11.29
C PRO A 78 -10.71 7.38 -9.98
N ASP A 79 -11.08 6.72 -8.88
CA ASP A 79 -10.46 6.87 -7.57
C ASP A 79 -9.15 6.08 -7.42
N GLY A 80 -8.81 5.21 -8.38
CA GLY A 80 -7.65 4.34 -8.38
C GLY A 80 -7.73 3.18 -7.38
N LYS A 81 -8.86 3.01 -6.66
CA LYS A 81 -8.95 2.03 -5.56
C LYS A 81 -9.38 0.65 -6.03
N ARG A 82 -10.01 0.58 -7.20
CA ARG A 82 -10.58 -0.65 -7.76
C ARG A 82 -10.18 -0.81 -9.22
N VAL A 83 -10.06 -2.07 -9.63
CA VAL A 83 -9.87 -2.45 -11.03
C VAL A 83 -11.00 -3.40 -11.42
N SER A 84 -11.62 -3.12 -12.56
CA SER A 84 -12.63 -4.00 -13.17
C SER A 84 -12.03 -4.68 -14.38
N GLY A 85 -12.24 -5.99 -14.50
CA GLY A 85 -11.95 -6.77 -15.70
C GLY A 85 -13.22 -6.96 -16.53
N PHE A 86 -13.08 -6.84 -17.84
CA PHE A 86 -14.11 -7.06 -18.85
C PHE A 86 -13.80 -8.36 -19.59
N TYR A 87 -14.79 -9.25 -19.62
CA TYR A 87 -14.72 -10.57 -20.25
C TYR A 87 -15.89 -10.66 -21.25
N GLY A 88 -15.64 -10.25 -22.50
CA GLY A 88 -16.72 -10.01 -23.46
C GLY A 88 -17.67 -8.93 -22.94
N THR A 89 -18.93 -9.28 -22.69
CA THR A 89 -19.95 -8.35 -22.17
C THR A 89 -20.03 -8.30 -20.64
N ARG A 90 -19.29 -9.16 -19.92
CA ARG A 90 -19.35 -9.23 -18.46
C ARG A 90 -18.26 -8.39 -17.81
N GLN A 91 -18.64 -7.46 -16.94
CA GLN A 91 -17.74 -6.72 -16.08
C GLN A 91 -17.69 -7.33 -14.68
N LYS A 92 -16.49 -7.49 -14.11
CA LYS A 92 -16.31 -7.91 -12.72
C LYS A 92 -15.19 -7.13 -12.05
N THR A 93 -15.36 -6.74 -10.79
CA THR A 93 -14.26 -6.21 -9.98
C THR A 93 -13.23 -7.31 -9.71
N VAL A 94 -11.99 -7.06 -10.11
CA VAL A 94 -10.87 -8.01 -10.01
C VAL A 94 -9.87 -7.59 -8.94
N LEU A 95 -9.80 -6.29 -8.65
CA LEU A 95 -9.04 -5.76 -7.53
C LEU A 95 -9.89 -4.75 -6.77
N ASP A 96 -9.92 -4.86 -5.45
CA ASP A 96 -10.54 -3.90 -4.55
C ASP A 96 -9.62 -3.69 -3.35
N PHE A 97 -8.81 -2.62 -3.37
CA PHE A 97 -7.87 -2.34 -2.29
C PHE A 97 -8.53 -2.14 -0.92
N PRO A 98 -9.63 -1.37 -0.79
CA PRO A 98 -10.41 -1.29 0.44
C PRO A 98 -10.77 -2.65 1.04
N ALA A 99 -11.25 -3.60 0.23
CA ALA A 99 -11.64 -4.93 0.69
C ALA A 99 -10.44 -5.76 1.19
N LEU A 100 -9.23 -5.46 0.73
CA LEU A 100 -7.98 -6.11 1.13
C LEU A 100 -7.32 -5.46 2.36
N GLY A 101 -7.97 -4.49 3.01
CA GLY A 101 -7.36 -3.70 4.09
C GLY A 101 -6.31 -2.70 3.59
N LEU A 102 -6.23 -2.49 2.27
CA LEU A 102 -5.28 -1.60 1.60
C LEU A 102 -5.94 -0.31 1.13
N GLY A 103 -6.97 0.20 1.83
CA GLY A 103 -7.76 1.36 1.38
C GLY A 103 -6.97 2.66 1.16
N GLY A 104 -5.74 2.75 1.67
CA GLY A 104 -4.79 3.83 1.39
C GLY A 104 -4.03 3.70 0.07
N CYS A 105 -4.08 2.54 -0.59
CA CYS A 105 -3.47 2.29 -1.89
C CYS A 105 -4.36 2.77 -3.04
N ARG A 106 -3.69 3.29 -4.07
CA ARG A 106 -4.31 3.63 -5.35
C ARG A 106 -3.41 3.15 -6.47
N ILE A 107 -4.01 2.71 -7.56
CA ILE A 107 -3.34 2.44 -8.82
C ILE A 107 -3.55 3.64 -9.73
N ARG A 108 -2.46 4.06 -10.38
CA ARG A 108 -2.50 4.87 -11.58
C ARG A 108 -2.05 4.01 -12.74
N THR A 109 -2.96 3.77 -13.67
CA THR A 109 -2.68 3.09 -14.92
C THR A 109 -3.65 3.54 -15.99
N GLN A 110 -3.30 3.28 -17.24
CA GLN A 110 -4.19 3.43 -18.37
C GLN A 110 -5.03 2.15 -18.54
N GLU A 111 -6.13 2.26 -19.28
CA GLU A 111 -6.86 1.07 -19.73
C GLU A 111 -5.92 0.14 -20.50
N GLY A 112 -6.11 -1.16 -20.35
CA GLY A 112 -5.25 -2.15 -21.00
C GLY A 112 -5.95 -3.48 -21.18
N GLY A 113 -5.27 -4.43 -21.80
CA GLY A 113 -5.83 -5.74 -22.06
C GLY A 113 -4.80 -6.81 -22.32
N PHE A 114 -5.24 -8.05 -22.16
CA PHE A 114 -4.50 -9.25 -22.52
C PHE A 114 -5.17 -9.93 -23.71
N ALA A 115 -4.38 -10.24 -24.73
CA ALA A 115 -4.78 -11.05 -25.86
C ALA A 115 -5.01 -12.51 -25.44
N PRO A 116 -5.70 -13.33 -26.26
CA PRO A 116 -5.91 -14.75 -25.98
C PRO A 116 -4.62 -15.58 -25.81
N SER A 117 -3.50 -15.12 -26.37
CA SER A 117 -2.17 -15.72 -26.13
C SER A 117 -1.58 -15.39 -24.74
N GLY A 118 -2.23 -14.50 -23.99
CA GLY A 118 -1.77 -13.93 -22.72
C GLY A 118 -0.64 -12.93 -22.85
N ASN A 119 -0.35 -12.49 -24.08
CA ASN A 119 0.46 -11.30 -24.28
C ASN A 119 -0.40 -10.08 -23.93
N GLY A 120 0.20 -9.08 -23.30
CA GLY A 120 -0.42 -7.77 -23.18
C GLY A 120 -0.60 -7.20 -24.58
N GLU A 121 -1.74 -6.57 -24.85
CA GLU A 121 -1.97 -5.86 -26.13
C GLU A 121 -0.87 -4.81 -26.35
N GLU A 122 -0.43 -4.16 -25.26
CA GLU A 122 0.75 -3.30 -25.19
C GLU A 122 1.48 -3.50 -23.84
N ALA A 123 2.76 -3.19 -23.78
CA ALA A 123 3.50 -3.17 -22.51
C ALA A 123 2.95 -2.04 -21.63
N PHE A 124 2.26 -2.38 -20.53
CA PHE A 124 1.68 -1.40 -19.64
C PHE A 124 2.42 -1.35 -18.29
N THR A 125 2.51 -0.13 -17.76
CA THR A 125 3.09 0.14 -16.44
C THR A 125 1.99 0.61 -15.49
N LEU A 126 1.95 0.02 -14.31
CA LEU A 126 1.06 0.37 -13.21
C LEU A 126 1.89 1.07 -12.14
N ALA A 127 1.45 2.23 -11.66
CA ALA A 127 2.02 2.84 -10.46
C ALA A 127 1.07 2.60 -9.28
N VAL A 128 1.51 1.83 -8.28
CA VAL A 128 0.80 1.70 -7.01
C VAL A 128 1.37 2.71 -6.04
N TYR A 129 0.55 3.62 -5.52
CA TYR A 129 0.96 4.68 -4.61
C TYR A 129 0.04 4.76 -3.41
N GLN A 130 0.53 5.39 -2.34
CA GLN A 130 -0.28 5.72 -1.18
C GLN A 130 -0.98 7.06 -1.43
N GLY A 131 -2.31 7.13 -1.24
CA GLY A 131 -3.15 8.25 -1.71
C GLY A 131 -2.64 9.64 -1.34
N ASP A 132 -2.17 9.83 -0.11
CA ASP A 132 -1.69 11.14 0.38
C ASP A 132 -0.24 11.46 -0.05
N HIS A 133 0.45 10.49 -0.67
CA HIS A 133 1.87 10.57 -1.03
C HIS A 133 2.13 9.97 -2.42
N PRO A 134 1.77 10.67 -3.52
CA PRO A 134 2.00 10.20 -4.88
C PRO A 134 3.47 9.99 -5.25
N LYS A 135 4.40 10.56 -4.47
CA LYS A 135 5.85 10.33 -4.60
C LYS A 135 6.30 8.97 -4.07
N ARG A 136 5.51 8.35 -3.18
CA ARG A 136 5.75 7.00 -2.65
C ARG A 136 4.99 6.00 -3.48
N TYR A 137 5.67 5.45 -4.46
CA TYR A 137 5.07 4.50 -5.40
C TYR A 137 5.99 3.32 -5.66
N GLN A 138 5.36 2.23 -6.07
CA GLN A 138 6.03 1.09 -6.66
C GLN A 138 5.47 0.87 -8.06
N LEU A 139 6.38 0.75 -9.02
CA LEU A 139 6.00 0.46 -10.39
C LEU A 139 5.91 -1.05 -10.58
N VAL A 140 4.83 -1.46 -11.22
CA VAL A 140 4.61 -2.83 -11.67
C VAL A 140 4.44 -2.78 -13.17
N THR A 141 5.39 -3.33 -13.91
CA THR A 141 5.38 -3.34 -15.38
C THR A 141 5.06 -4.75 -15.85
N PHE A 142 4.14 -4.87 -16.80
CA PHE A 142 3.98 -6.13 -17.50
C PHE A 142 5.00 -6.22 -18.64
N SER A 143 5.89 -7.21 -18.58
CA SER A 143 6.85 -7.48 -19.64
C SER A 143 6.26 -8.50 -20.63
N PRO A 144 5.90 -8.10 -21.86
CA PRO A 144 5.29 -9.00 -22.84
C PRO A 144 6.26 -10.09 -23.32
N PHE A 145 7.57 -9.85 -23.22
CA PHE A 145 8.60 -10.81 -23.62
C PHE A 145 8.74 -11.97 -22.62
N VAL A 146 8.68 -11.66 -21.32
CA VAL A 146 8.81 -12.64 -20.24
C VAL A 146 7.44 -13.21 -19.83
N GLY A 147 6.35 -12.52 -20.19
CA GLY A 147 4.99 -12.89 -19.81
C GLY A 147 4.74 -12.79 -18.31
N ARG A 148 5.43 -11.88 -17.61
CA ARG A 148 5.40 -11.75 -16.14
C ARG A 148 5.36 -10.28 -15.69
N MET A 149 4.93 -10.08 -14.45
CA MET A 149 4.98 -8.80 -13.76
C MET A 149 6.38 -8.55 -13.19
N GLU A 150 6.97 -7.44 -13.60
CA GLU A 150 8.24 -6.93 -13.08
C GLU A 150 7.96 -5.80 -12.07
N TYR A 151 8.71 -5.82 -10.97
CA TYR A 151 8.55 -4.86 -9.88
C TYR A 151 9.76 -3.94 -9.87
N HIS A 152 9.56 -2.66 -10.16
CA HIS A 152 10.64 -1.67 -10.13
C HIS A 152 10.55 -0.84 -8.86
N GLY A 153 11.73 -0.56 -8.30
CA GLY A 153 11.95 -0.19 -6.90
C GLY A 153 10.92 0.74 -6.28
N ALA A 154 10.53 0.42 -5.04
CA ALA A 154 9.69 1.28 -4.21
C ALA A 154 10.49 2.51 -3.78
N ARG A 155 10.05 3.71 -4.20
CA ARG A 155 10.61 4.99 -3.76
C ARG A 155 9.83 5.55 -2.56
#